data_AF-A0A2L1S656-F1
#
_entry.id   AF-A0A2L1S656-F1
#
_cell.length_a   1.000
_cell.length_b   1.000
_cell.length_c   1.000
_cell.angle_alpha   90.00
_cell.angle_beta   90.00
_cell.angle_gamma   90.00
#
_symmetry.space_group_name_H-M   'P 1'
#
loop_
_entity.id
_entity.type
_entity.pdbx_description
1 polymer ?
#
loop_
_entity_poly.entity_id
_entity_poly.type
_entity_poly.pdbx_seq_one_letter_code
_entity_poly.pdbx_strand_id
1 'polypeptide(L)'
;MIRLASWIIGSLIIAGIAAWVIALPGTLTLELAGYRMQPRLGTAVVILLVAAALVIAIWAIARRIIGAPRAMAKRRAARRREQGVDALSNAVIALQAGDPARARLMAREAQARLPDNGAAKLLEARADLALGDMPAAREHYRALIASEKTAVAALTGLYDQARAQDRPDAALTFARKTLSLAPETGWASQAVFDDLARRGQWAEAVGMVNAEPATTREEKARKRRRQAVIETARARESELSQPNSALEHALTALKLVPDFVPAALIAARIYSNRNEARRAQSLLRRIWRATGHPDVAALYAHSQPGASAVDRLKRMGEIIEMPPPHRAAGMAMARAAIDAYDWARAREALAPFADADATQGVASLMAEIEEGQNGDQGKAREWLARAVRAPRDPAWTADGIVSDEWEPVSPVTGQLDAFEWKVPVASNSRPQVTPSPAAAAPPALLPAEQSLPLARAENAQ
;
A
#
# COMPACT_ATOMS: atom_id res chain seq x y z
N MET A 1 1.46 51.38 -44.81
CA MET A 1 2.21 52.47 -45.49
C MET A 1 3.70 52.15 -45.68
N ILE A 2 4.41 51.60 -44.69
CA ILE A 2 5.86 51.26 -44.79
C ILE A 2 6.19 50.27 -45.91
N ARG A 3 5.36 49.23 -46.12
CA ARG A 3 5.56 48.23 -47.20
C ARG A 3 5.37 48.80 -48.61
N LEU A 4 4.56 49.86 -48.76
CA LEU A 4 4.31 50.52 -50.05
C LEU A 4 5.46 51.48 -50.38
N ALA A 5 5.91 52.25 -49.38
CA ALA A 5 7.05 53.14 -49.50
C ALA A 5 8.36 52.39 -49.83
N SER A 6 8.60 51.23 -49.20
CA SER A 6 9.78 50.40 -49.51
C SER A 6 9.75 49.85 -50.95
N TRP A 7 8.57 49.53 -51.47
CA TRP A 7 8.40 49.07 -52.85
C TRP A 7 8.63 50.19 -53.87
N ILE A 8 8.13 51.40 -53.58
CA ILE A 8 8.31 52.58 -54.44
C ILE A 8 9.78 53.01 -54.47
N ILE A 9 10.44 53.10 -53.31
CA ILE A 9 11.87 53.46 -53.22
C ILE A 9 12.74 52.40 -53.92
N GLY A 10 12.45 51.11 -53.69
CA GLY A 10 13.14 50.02 -54.38
C GLY A 10 12.98 50.09 -55.90
N SER A 11 11.76 50.36 -56.39
CA SER A 11 11.47 50.56 -57.82
C SER A 11 12.23 51.75 -58.40
N LEU A 12 12.36 52.86 -57.66
CA LEU A 12 13.03 54.08 -58.12
C LEU A 12 14.55 53.90 -58.22
N ILE A 13 15.15 53.16 -57.28
CA ILE A 13 16.58 52.82 -57.30
C ILE A 13 16.88 51.86 -58.46
N ILE A 14 16.04 50.85 -58.67
CA ILE A 14 16.19 49.91 -59.79
C ILE A 14 16.04 50.62 -61.13
N ALA A 15 15.07 51.52 -61.26
CA ALA A 15 14.89 52.35 -62.46
C ALA A 15 16.10 53.28 -62.69
N GLY A 16 16.65 53.88 -61.64
CA GLY A 16 17.85 54.72 -61.72
C GLY A 16 19.10 53.95 -62.14
N ILE A 17 19.32 52.76 -61.59
CA ILE A 17 20.45 51.89 -61.98
C ILE A 17 20.28 51.40 -63.41
N ALA A 18 19.07 51.01 -63.82
CA ALA A 18 18.79 50.62 -65.21
C ALA A 18 19.01 51.78 -66.19
N ALA A 19 18.56 52.99 -65.87
CA ALA A 19 18.77 54.18 -66.68
C ALA A 19 20.26 54.55 -66.81
N TRP A 20 21.02 54.43 -65.72
CA TRP A 20 22.46 54.66 -65.72
C TRP A 20 23.18 53.65 -66.63
N VAL A 21 22.84 52.36 -66.53
CA VAL A 21 23.41 51.29 -67.38
C VAL A 21 23.03 51.47 -68.86
N ILE A 22 21.84 51.99 -69.17
CA ILE A 22 21.40 52.37 -70.54
C ILE A 22 22.28 53.48 -71.12
N ALA A 23 22.78 54.38 -70.28
CA ALA A 23 23.58 55.54 -70.70
C ALA A 23 25.07 55.24 -70.94
N LEU A 24 25.57 54.02 -70.61
CA LEU A 24 26.98 53.68 -70.87
C LEU A 24 27.23 53.47 -72.39
N PRO A 25 28.19 54.21 -72.99
CA PRO A 25 28.54 54.04 -74.39
C PRO A 25 29.38 52.78 -74.59
N GLY A 26 28.86 51.88 -75.42
CA GLY A 26 29.54 50.67 -75.88
C GLY A 26 28.62 49.86 -76.79
N THR A 27 29.20 49.04 -77.67
CA THR A 27 28.45 48.20 -78.60
C THR A 27 28.81 46.75 -78.38
N LEU A 28 27.81 45.93 -78.05
CA LEU A 28 27.94 44.47 -77.94
C LEU A 28 27.34 43.88 -79.22
N THR A 29 28.17 43.22 -80.03
CA THR A 29 27.69 42.50 -81.22
C THR A 29 27.28 41.09 -80.80
N LEU A 30 25.97 40.81 -80.85
CA LEU A 30 25.42 39.48 -80.66
C LEU A 30 25.09 38.90 -82.04
N GLU A 31 25.79 37.83 -82.43
CA GLU A 31 25.42 37.01 -83.59
C GLU A 31 24.67 35.77 -83.11
N LEU A 32 23.38 35.69 -83.42
CA LEU A 32 22.56 34.52 -83.12
C LEU A 32 21.78 34.12 -84.38
N ALA A 33 21.94 32.88 -84.82
CA ALA A 33 21.19 32.28 -85.94
C ALA A 33 21.12 33.15 -87.22
N GLY A 34 22.23 33.82 -87.57
CA GLY A 34 22.35 34.62 -88.79
C GLY A 34 21.72 36.02 -88.74
N TYR A 35 21.08 36.42 -87.63
CA TYR A 35 20.60 37.78 -87.42
C TYR A 35 21.62 38.58 -86.60
N ARG A 36 22.16 39.65 -87.21
CA ARG A 36 22.96 40.66 -86.51
C ARG A 36 22.04 41.72 -85.93
N MET A 37 21.94 41.75 -84.60
CA MET A 37 21.39 42.90 -83.91
C MET A 37 22.54 43.66 -83.25
N GLN A 38 22.61 44.98 -83.46
CA GLN A 38 23.52 45.90 -82.77
C GLN A 38 22.74 46.74 -81.76
N PRO A 39 22.27 46.15 -80.63
CA PRO A 39 21.69 46.94 -79.55
C PRO A 39 22.78 47.77 -78.87
N ARG A 40 22.43 48.98 -78.42
CA ARG A 40 23.27 49.78 -77.51
C ARG A 40 23.54 48.96 -76.24
N LEU A 41 24.76 49.01 -75.68
CA LEU A 41 25.22 48.14 -74.58
C LEU A 41 24.17 47.96 -73.48
N GLY A 42 23.58 49.07 -73.06
CA GLY A 42 22.65 49.04 -71.94
C GLY A 42 21.30 48.39 -72.25
N THR A 43 20.84 48.37 -73.50
CA THR A 43 19.64 47.59 -73.87
C THR A 43 19.90 46.09 -73.76
N ALA A 44 21.09 45.64 -74.17
CA ALA A 44 21.49 44.23 -74.05
C ALA A 44 21.60 43.79 -72.58
N VAL A 45 22.16 44.63 -71.72
CA VAL A 45 22.26 44.36 -70.27
C VAL A 45 20.89 44.28 -69.61
N VAL A 46 19.96 45.17 -69.97
CA VAL A 46 18.58 45.12 -69.46
C VAL A 46 17.86 43.84 -69.89
N ILE A 47 17.97 43.45 -71.16
CA ILE A 47 17.37 42.20 -71.66
C ILE A 47 17.96 40.98 -70.93
N LEU A 48 19.27 40.95 -70.71
CA LEU A 48 19.94 39.88 -69.96
C LEU A 48 19.45 39.83 -68.50
N LEU A 49 19.34 40.98 -67.83
CA LEU A 49 18.83 41.06 -66.46
C LEU A 49 17.37 40.60 -66.36
N VAL A 50 16.52 41.00 -67.31
CA VAL A 50 15.12 40.57 -67.37
C VAL A 50 15.02 39.06 -67.62
N ALA A 51 15.83 38.53 -68.55
CA ALA A 51 15.88 37.09 -68.81
C ALA A 51 16.37 36.30 -67.57
N ALA A 52 17.43 36.77 -66.91
CA ALA A 52 17.92 36.17 -65.66
C ALA A 52 16.87 36.23 -64.55
N ALA A 53 16.17 37.37 -64.39
CA ALA A 53 15.08 37.51 -63.42
C ALA A 53 13.91 36.56 -63.72
N LEU A 54 13.53 36.40 -64.99
CA LEU A 54 12.52 35.43 -65.42
C LEU A 54 12.92 33.99 -65.10
N VAL A 55 14.16 33.60 -65.40
CA VAL A 55 14.68 32.26 -65.07
C VAL A 55 14.70 32.02 -63.56
N ILE A 56 15.14 33.00 -62.77
CA ILE A 56 15.11 32.92 -61.30
C ILE A 56 13.67 32.81 -60.78
N ALA A 57 12.73 33.58 -61.34
CA ALA A 57 11.33 33.55 -60.96
C ALA A 57 10.68 32.19 -61.29
N ILE A 58 10.89 31.66 -62.50
CA ILE A 58 10.40 30.35 -62.93
C ILE A 58 11.00 29.25 -62.05
N TRP A 59 12.31 29.30 -61.78
CA TRP A 59 12.97 28.33 -60.91
C TRP A 59 12.48 28.40 -59.47
N ALA A 60 12.20 29.60 -58.93
CA ALA A 60 11.63 29.78 -57.60
C ALA A 60 10.19 29.23 -57.52
N ILE A 61 9.37 29.44 -58.56
CA ILE A 61 8.02 28.88 -58.66
C ILE A 61 8.07 27.35 -58.74
N ALA A 62 8.92 26.79 -59.60
CA ALA A 62 9.12 25.34 -59.72
C ALA A 62 9.57 24.73 -58.38
N ARG A 63 10.56 25.34 -57.71
CA ARG A 63 11.03 24.89 -56.39
C ARG A 63 9.95 24.98 -55.32
N ARG A 64 9.08 26.00 -55.38
CA ARG A 64 7.96 26.17 -54.46
C ARG A 64 6.85 25.16 -54.71
N ILE A 65 6.52 24.83 -55.96
CA ILE A 65 5.54 23.79 -56.31
C ILE A 65 6.06 22.41 -55.90
N ILE A 66 7.34 22.11 -56.13
CA ILE A 66 7.97 20.84 -55.73
C ILE A 66 8.11 20.74 -54.19
N GLY A 67 8.38 21.85 -53.48
CA GLY A 67 8.52 21.90 -52.02
C GLY A 67 7.22 22.08 -51.23
N ALA A 68 6.17 22.64 -51.83
CA ALA A 68 4.86 22.87 -51.23
C ALA A 68 4.20 21.61 -50.65
N PRO A 69 4.17 20.44 -51.34
CA PRO A 69 3.52 19.25 -50.79
C PRO A 69 4.18 18.80 -49.47
N ARG A 70 5.51 18.89 -49.35
CA ARG A 70 6.23 18.54 -48.11
C ARG A 70 5.91 19.51 -46.98
N ALA A 71 5.86 20.82 -47.24
CA ALA A 71 5.50 21.82 -46.24
C ALA A 71 4.04 21.71 -45.79
N MET A 72 3.12 21.43 -46.72
CA MET A 72 1.70 21.19 -46.42
C MET A 72 1.50 19.89 -45.64
N ALA A 73 2.20 18.81 -46.00
CA ALA A 73 2.18 17.56 -45.25
C ALA A 73 2.64 17.76 -43.80
N LYS A 74 3.74 18.50 -43.59
CA LYS A 74 4.24 18.83 -42.24
C LYS A 74 3.24 19.66 -41.43
N ARG A 75 2.59 20.66 -42.04
CA ARG A 75 1.54 21.48 -41.40
C ARG A 75 0.29 20.66 -41.07
N ARG A 76 -0.15 19.77 -41.97
CA ARG A 76 -1.30 18.88 -41.73
C ARG A 76 -0.99 17.89 -40.61
N ALA A 77 0.21 17.32 -40.58
CA ALA A 77 0.65 16.44 -39.50
C ALA A 77 0.70 17.17 -38.15
N ALA A 78 1.20 18.41 -38.13
CA ALA A 78 1.20 19.25 -36.92
C ALA A 78 -0.23 19.52 -36.42
N ARG A 79 -1.14 19.95 -37.31
CA ARG A 79 -2.56 20.16 -36.96
C ARG A 79 -3.24 18.89 -36.46
N ARG A 80 -2.99 17.74 -37.11
CA ARG A 80 -3.52 16.44 -36.66
C ARG A 80 -3.02 16.11 -35.26
N ARG A 81 -1.75 16.39 -34.97
CA ARG A 81 -1.15 16.16 -33.65
C ARG A 81 -1.74 17.08 -32.58
N GLU A 82 -1.87 18.38 -32.86
CA GLU A 82 -2.55 19.35 -31.98
C GLU A 82 -3.97 18.89 -31.64
N GLN A 83 -4.77 18.59 -32.66
CA GLN A 83 -6.12 18.06 -32.50
C GLN A 83 -6.19 16.73 -31.74
N GLY A 84 -5.15 15.90 -31.81
CA GLY A 84 -5.06 14.66 -31.03
C GLY A 84 -4.73 14.92 -29.57
N VAL A 85 -3.87 15.89 -29.28
CA VAL A 85 -3.54 16.32 -27.91
C VAL A 85 -4.74 17.02 -27.26
N ASP A 86 -5.49 17.82 -28.01
CA ASP A 86 -6.72 18.46 -27.54
C ASP A 86 -7.79 17.40 -27.20
N ALA A 87 -7.98 16.40 -28.07
CA ALA A 87 -8.90 15.29 -27.82
C ALA A 87 -8.48 14.49 -26.57
N LEU A 88 -7.18 14.22 -26.40
CA LEU A 88 -6.65 13.55 -25.21
C LEU A 88 -6.93 14.36 -23.93
N SER A 89 -6.71 15.67 -23.98
CA SER A 89 -6.95 16.58 -22.85
C SER A 89 -8.43 16.61 -22.48
N ASN A 90 -9.31 16.73 -23.48
CA ASN A 90 -10.77 16.69 -23.29
C ASN A 90 -11.25 15.35 -22.73
N ALA A 91 -10.64 14.24 -23.15
CA ALA A 91 -10.96 12.92 -22.62
C ALA A 91 -10.61 12.80 -21.13
N VAL A 92 -9.46 13.34 -20.69
CA VAL A 92 -9.09 13.36 -19.27
C VAL A 92 -10.06 14.23 -18.47
N ILE A 93 -10.39 15.41 -18.98
CA ILE A 93 -11.36 16.33 -18.33
C ILE A 93 -12.73 15.66 -18.19
N ALA A 94 -13.23 15.01 -19.25
CA ALA A 94 -14.52 14.32 -19.22
C ALA A 94 -14.53 13.17 -18.20
N LEU A 95 -13.44 12.40 -18.11
CA LEU A 95 -13.33 11.31 -17.15
C LEU A 95 -13.35 11.83 -15.71
N GLN A 96 -12.62 12.91 -15.43
CA GLN A 96 -12.59 13.56 -14.10
C GLN A 96 -13.91 14.26 -13.75
N ALA A 97 -14.64 14.73 -14.77
CA ALA A 97 -15.98 15.30 -14.61
C ALA A 97 -17.07 14.24 -14.37
N GLY A 98 -16.74 12.95 -14.40
CA GLY A 98 -17.69 11.85 -14.20
C GLY A 98 -18.50 11.47 -15.44
N ASP A 99 -18.06 11.87 -16.64
CA ASP A 99 -18.67 11.47 -17.92
C ASP A 99 -17.75 10.49 -18.68
N PRO A 100 -17.76 9.19 -18.30
CA PRO A 100 -16.87 8.20 -18.90
C PRO A 100 -17.27 7.84 -20.34
N ALA A 101 -18.54 8.04 -20.74
CA ALA A 101 -18.99 7.81 -22.11
C ALA A 101 -18.34 8.80 -23.08
N ARG A 102 -18.36 10.10 -22.73
CA ARG A 102 -17.69 11.15 -23.50
C ARG A 102 -16.17 10.99 -23.47
N ALA A 103 -15.61 10.61 -22.32
CA ALA A 103 -14.18 10.33 -22.20
C ALA A 103 -13.73 9.23 -23.18
N ARG A 104 -14.49 8.14 -23.28
CA ARG A 104 -14.21 7.04 -24.22
C ARG A 104 -14.20 7.51 -25.66
N LEU A 105 -15.20 8.29 -26.08
CA LEU A 105 -15.31 8.79 -27.45
C LEU A 105 -14.13 9.71 -27.81
N MET A 106 -13.78 10.63 -26.91
CA MET A 106 -12.65 11.54 -27.08
C MET A 106 -11.30 10.80 -27.05
N ALA A 107 -11.17 9.73 -26.26
CA ALA A 107 -9.98 8.88 -26.23
C ALA A 107 -9.79 8.11 -27.56
N ARG A 108 -10.87 7.59 -28.16
CA ARG A 108 -10.85 6.98 -29.50
C ARG A 108 -10.46 7.98 -30.58
N GLU A 109 -10.98 9.20 -30.53
CA GLU A 109 -10.60 10.27 -31.46
C GLU A 109 -9.11 10.63 -31.31
N ALA A 110 -8.62 10.72 -30.08
CA ALA A 110 -7.20 10.92 -29.80
C ALA A 110 -6.34 9.77 -30.35
N GLN A 111 -6.76 8.52 -30.18
CA GLN A 111 -6.08 7.33 -30.69
C GLN A 111 -6.00 7.34 -32.23
N ALA A 112 -7.09 7.70 -32.92
CA ALA A 112 -7.11 7.82 -34.38
C ALA A 112 -6.15 8.90 -34.92
N ARG A 113 -5.95 9.98 -34.15
CA ARG A 113 -5.02 11.07 -34.50
C ARG A 113 -3.58 10.81 -34.04
N LEU A 114 -3.39 10.00 -32.98
CA LEU A 114 -2.13 9.67 -32.32
C LEU A 114 -1.99 8.15 -32.11
N PRO A 115 -1.82 7.35 -33.18
CA PRO A 115 -1.83 5.88 -33.09
C PRO A 115 -0.71 5.29 -32.22
N ASP A 116 0.45 5.95 -32.18
CA ASP A 116 1.62 5.52 -31.40
C ASP A 116 1.59 5.99 -29.93
N ASN A 117 0.57 6.76 -29.53
CA ASN A 117 0.48 7.29 -28.18
C ASN A 117 -0.25 6.33 -27.25
N GLY A 118 0.50 5.64 -26.40
CA GLY A 118 -0.04 4.72 -25.39
C GLY A 118 -0.99 5.38 -24.38
N ALA A 119 -0.89 6.70 -24.16
CA ALA A 119 -1.76 7.42 -23.21
C ALA A 119 -3.23 7.44 -23.66
N ALA A 120 -3.50 7.59 -24.96
CA ALA A 120 -4.87 7.58 -25.48
C ALA A 120 -5.53 6.21 -25.27
N LYS A 121 -4.77 5.13 -25.47
CA LYS A 121 -5.22 3.75 -25.25
C LYS A 121 -5.49 3.45 -23.77
N LEU A 122 -4.61 3.93 -22.86
CA LEU A 122 -4.80 3.79 -21.41
C LEU A 122 -6.07 4.53 -20.95
N LEU A 123 -6.33 5.71 -21.52
CA LEU A 123 -7.49 6.51 -21.18
C LEU A 123 -8.79 5.89 -21.67
N GLU A 124 -8.79 5.30 -22.87
CA GLU A 124 -9.91 4.50 -23.36
C GLU A 124 -10.20 3.31 -22.43
N ALA A 125 -9.17 2.54 -22.07
CA ALA A 125 -9.31 1.40 -21.15
C ALA A 125 -9.88 1.82 -19.78
N ARG A 126 -9.44 2.98 -19.25
CA ARG A 126 -9.95 3.50 -17.98
C ARG A 126 -11.39 4.02 -18.09
N ALA A 127 -11.77 4.59 -19.23
CA ALA A 127 -13.15 4.97 -19.49
C ALA A 127 -14.07 3.75 -19.58
N ASP A 128 -13.63 2.66 -20.22
CA ASP A 128 -14.38 1.39 -20.25
C ASP A 128 -14.57 0.81 -18.84
N LEU A 129 -13.53 0.86 -17.99
CA LEU A 129 -13.63 0.43 -16.59
C LEU A 129 -14.63 1.29 -15.80
N ALA A 130 -14.63 2.61 -16.01
CA ALA A 130 -15.57 3.52 -15.38
C ALA A 130 -17.03 3.34 -15.88
N LEU A 131 -17.21 2.87 -17.12
CA LEU A 131 -18.53 2.48 -17.66
C LEU A 131 -19.00 1.09 -17.16
N GLY A 132 -18.12 0.33 -16.51
CA GLY A 132 -18.41 -1.04 -16.10
C GLY A 132 -18.22 -2.10 -17.20
N ASP A 133 -17.68 -1.72 -18.37
CA ASP A 133 -17.37 -2.66 -19.46
C ASP A 133 -16.05 -3.38 -19.20
N MET A 134 -16.10 -4.29 -18.22
CA MET A 134 -14.96 -5.03 -17.72
C MET A 134 -14.26 -5.89 -18.80
N PRO A 135 -14.97 -6.58 -19.72
CA PRO A 135 -14.33 -7.33 -20.80
C PRO A 135 -13.53 -6.43 -21.75
N ALA A 136 -14.10 -5.30 -22.20
CA ALA A 136 -13.42 -4.39 -23.11
C ALA A 136 -12.18 -3.75 -22.45
N ALA A 137 -12.32 -3.28 -21.20
CA ALA A 137 -11.21 -2.72 -20.44
C ALA A 137 -10.04 -3.71 -20.32
N ARG A 138 -10.34 -5.00 -20.06
CA ARG A 138 -9.32 -6.04 -19.92
C ARG A 138 -8.54 -6.27 -21.21
N GLU A 139 -9.21 -6.32 -22.35
CA GLU A 139 -8.55 -6.49 -23.65
C GLU A 139 -7.68 -5.27 -23.99
N HIS A 140 -8.18 -4.05 -23.75
CA HIS A 140 -7.40 -2.83 -23.95
C HIS A 140 -6.16 -2.78 -23.04
N TYR A 141 -6.27 -3.13 -21.75
CA TYR A 141 -5.11 -3.20 -20.87
C TYR A 141 -4.12 -4.31 -21.28
N ARG A 142 -4.60 -5.48 -21.70
CA ARG A 142 -3.72 -6.57 -22.18
C ARG A 142 -2.88 -6.13 -23.38
N ALA A 143 -3.48 -5.43 -24.34
CA ALA A 143 -2.75 -4.89 -25.48
C ALA A 143 -1.65 -3.90 -25.07
N LEU A 144 -1.81 -3.21 -23.94
CA LEU A 144 -0.87 -2.22 -23.41
C LEU A 144 0.28 -2.81 -22.59
N ILE A 145 0.19 -4.08 -22.19
CA ILE A 145 1.29 -4.77 -21.50
C ILE A 145 2.49 -5.00 -22.43
N ALA A 146 2.27 -5.09 -23.74
CA ALA A 146 3.32 -5.36 -24.72
C ALA A 146 4.38 -4.26 -24.83
N SER A 147 4.07 -3.03 -24.40
CA SER A 147 5.04 -1.92 -24.40
C SER A 147 5.49 -1.60 -22.98
N GLU A 148 6.81 -1.57 -22.76
CA GLU A 148 7.44 -1.26 -21.47
C GLU A 148 6.96 0.08 -20.89
N LYS A 149 6.71 1.08 -21.74
CA LYS A 149 6.25 2.42 -21.34
C LYS A 149 4.84 2.43 -20.75
N THR A 150 3.98 1.49 -21.13
CA THR A 150 2.58 1.42 -20.68
C THR A 150 2.28 0.23 -19.78
N ALA A 151 3.20 -0.74 -19.69
CA ALA A 151 2.99 -1.99 -18.99
C ALA A 151 2.62 -1.78 -17.51
N VAL A 152 3.35 -0.93 -16.79
CA VAL A 152 3.07 -0.64 -15.37
C VAL A 152 1.68 -0.06 -15.18
N ALA A 153 1.32 0.96 -15.96
CA ALA A 153 0.00 1.60 -15.88
C ALA A 153 -1.14 0.63 -16.25
N ALA A 154 -0.93 -0.23 -17.24
CA ALA A 154 -1.89 -1.24 -17.63
C ALA A 154 -2.08 -2.33 -16.55
N LEU A 155 -0.99 -2.75 -15.91
CA LEU A 155 -1.04 -3.69 -14.79
C LEU A 155 -1.75 -3.10 -13.57
N THR A 156 -1.57 -1.81 -13.27
CA THR A 156 -2.35 -1.11 -12.23
C THR A 156 -3.85 -1.17 -12.53
N GLY A 157 -4.26 -0.85 -13.77
CA GLY A 157 -5.67 -0.92 -14.16
C GLY A 157 -6.26 -2.32 -14.02
N LEU A 158 -5.51 -3.36 -14.40
CA LEU A 158 -5.90 -4.76 -14.24
C LEU A 158 -5.94 -5.20 -12.78
N TYR A 159 -5.04 -4.69 -11.94
CA TYR A 159 -5.04 -4.91 -10.50
C TYR A 159 -6.31 -4.33 -9.86
N ASP A 160 -6.62 -3.07 -10.14
CA ASP A 160 -7.82 -2.39 -9.65
C ASP A 160 -9.09 -3.13 -10.11
N GLN A 161 -9.12 -3.53 -11.37
CA GLN A 161 -10.22 -4.33 -11.93
C GLN A 161 -10.39 -5.67 -11.20
N ALA A 162 -9.29 -6.40 -10.96
CA ALA A 162 -9.32 -7.67 -10.25
C ALA A 162 -9.79 -7.51 -8.80
N ARG A 163 -9.39 -6.41 -8.14
CA ARG A 163 -9.86 -6.03 -6.81
C ARG A 163 -11.35 -5.71 -6.78
N ALA A 164 -11.85 -4.97 -7.75
CA ALA A 164 -13.28 -4.65 -7.87
C ALA A 164 -14.15 -5.90 -8.15
N GLN A 165 -13.55 -6.99 -8.64
CA GLN A 165 -14.21 -8.26 -8.89
C GLN A 165 -14.02 -9.29 -7.76
N ASP A 166 -13.44 -8.90 -6.63
CA ASP A 166 -13.09 -9.79 -5.51
C ASP A 166 -12.23 -11.00 -5.94
N ARG A 167 -11.27 -10.77 -6.85
CA ARG A 167 -10.32 -11.79 -7.34
C ARG A 167 -8.90 -11.52 -6.82
N PRO A 168 -8.61 -11.83 -5.53
CA PRO A 168 -7.33 -11.50 -4.91
C PRO A 168 -6.13 -12.19 -5.58
N ASP A 169 -6.28 -13.43 -6.05
CA ASP A 169 -5.17 -14.17 -6.71
C ASP A 169 -4.76 -13.54 -8.05
N ALA A 170 -5.75 -13.07 -8.83
CA ALA A 170 -5.50 -12.37 -10.07
C ALA A 170 -4.86 -11.00 -9.81
N ALA A 171 -5.36 -10.26 -8.83
CA ALA A 171 -4.79 -8.99 -8.41
C ALA A 171 -3.31 -9.17 -7.99
N LEU A 172 -3.03 -10.15 -7.15
CA LEU A 172 -1.67 -10.46 -6.71
C LEU A 172 -0.74 -10.84 -7.88
N THR A 173 -1.24 -11.58 -8.86
CA THR A 173 -0.46 -11.91 -10.07
C THR A 173 -0.04 -10.65 -10.82
N PHE A 174 -0.92 -9.66 -10.94
CA PHE A 174 -0.59 -8.38 -11.57
C PHE A 174 0.36 -7.54 -10.72
N ALA A 175 0.21 -7.55 -9.39
CA ALA A 175 1.12 -6.87 -8.47
C ALA A 175 2.55 -7.45 -8.57
N ARG A 176 2.71 -8.79 -8.53
CA ARG A 176 4.00 -9.47 -8.68
C ARG A 176 4.65 -9.17 -10.04
N LYS A 177 3.86 -9.21 -11.12
CA LYS A 177 4.35 -8.84 -12.45
C LYS A 177 4.78 -7.37 -12.52
N THR A 178 4.05 -6.47 -11.86
CA THR A 178 4.44 -5.06 -11.79
C THR A 178 5.77 -4.90 -11.07
N LEU A 179 5.95 -5.58 -9.93
CA LEU A 179 7.19 -5.52 -9.15
C LEU A 179 8.41 -6.06 -9.94
N SER A 180 8.21 -7.07 -10.79
CA SER A 180 9.27 -7.58 -11.67
C SER A 180 9.71 -6.60 -12.77
N LEU A 181 8.82 -5.70 -13.20
CA LEU A 181 9.11 -4.71 -14.24
C LEU A 181 9.59 -3.38 -13.65
N ALA A 182 8.99 -2.96 -12.54
CA ALA A 182 9.26 -1.70 -11.86
C ALA A 182 9.30 -1.91 -10.34
N PRO A 183 10.46 -2.30 -9.78
CA PRO A 183 10.62 -2.59 -8.35
C PRO A 183 10.27 -1.42 -7.42
N GLU A 184 10.43 -0.19 -7.90
CA GLU A 184 10.14 1.05 -7.16
C GLU A 184 8.64 1.34 -6.97
N THR A 185 7.76 0.47 -7.50
CA THR A 185 6.31 0.69 -7.47
C THR A 185 5.74 0.39 -6.07
N GLY A 186 5.54 1.44 -5.27
CA GLY A 186 5.11 1.31 -3.87
C GLY A 186 3.82 0.52 -3.65
N TRP A 187 2.77 0.74 -4.44
CA TRP A 187 1.49 0.02 -4.28
C TRP A 187 1.64 -1.49 -4.57
N ALA A 188 2.47 -1.86 -5.54
CA ALA A 188 2.69 -3.25 -5.92
C ALA A 188 3.53 -3.98 -4.86
N SER A 189 4.57 -3.32 -4.36
CA SER A 189 5.36 -3.81 -3.23
C SER A 189 4.48 -4.02 -2.00
N GLN A 190 3.62 -3.05 -1.65
CA GLN A 190 2.69 -3.18 -0.53
C GLN A 190 1.70 -4.34 -0.71
N ALA A 191 1.09 -4.48 -1.89
CA ALA A 191 0.12 -5.54 -2.16
C ALA A 191 0.74 -6.94 -2.06
N VAL A 192 1.97 -7.13 -2.54
CA VAL A 192 2.71 -8.39 -2.41
C VAL A 192 3.11 -8.63 -0.94
N PHE A 193 3.57 -7.59 -0.26
CA PHE A 193 3.94 -7.66 1.15
C PHE A 193 2.77 -8.07 2.05
N ASP A 194 1.60 -7.47 1.87
CA ASP A 194 0.40 -7.78 2.64
C ASP A 194 -0.06 -9.23 2.41
N ASP A 195 0.08 -9.76 1.18
CA ASP A 195 -0.18 -11.17 0.89
C ASP A 195 0.82 -12.10 1.59
N LEU A 196 2.12 -11.79 1.56
CA LEU A 196 3.14 -12.56 2.27
C LEU A 196 2.89 -12.57 3.78
N ALA A 197 2.58 -11.41 4.36
CA ALA A 197 2.27 -11.26 5.78
C ALA A 197 1.02 -12.08 6.16
N ARG A 198 -0.03 -12.04 5.33
CA ARG A 198 -1.25 -12.83 5.55
C ARG A 198 -1.01 -14.34 5.50
N ARG A 199 -0.10 -14.80 4.63
CA ARG A 199 0.26 -16.23 4.47
C ARG A 199 1.29 -16.72 5.49
N GLY A 200 1.79 -15.84 6.38
CA GLY A 200 2.87 -16.18 7.30
C GLY A 200 4.22 -16.43 6.60
N GLN A 201 4.42 -15.92 5.38
CA GLN A 201 5.68 -16.06 4.64
C GLN A 201 6.71 -15.01 5.11
N TRP A 202 7.04 -15.06 6.40
CA TRP A 202 7.83 -14.04 7.09
C TRP A 202 9.25 -13.86 6.53
N ALA A 203 9.89 -14.94 6.08
CA ALA A 203 11.25 -14.86 5.53
C ALA A 203 11.32 -13.97 4.27
N GLU A 204 10.35 -14.13 3.36
CA GLU A 204 10.23 -13.30 2.16
C GLU A 204 9.84 -11.86 2.52
N ALA A 205 8.92 -11.69 3.48
CA ALA A 205 8.49 -10.38 3.96
C ALA A 205 9.66 -9.56 4.56
N VAL A 206 10.53 -10.19 5.37
CA VAL A 206 11.77 -9.54 5.87
C VAL A 206 12.69 -9.16 4.72
N GLY A 207 12.83 -10.03 3.71
CA GLY A 207 13.61 -9.74 2.49
C GLY A 207 13.15 -8.47 1.80
N MET A 208 11.84 -8.28 1.62
CA MET A 208 11.26 -7.07 1.04
C MET A 208 11.54 -5.83 1.88
N VAL A 209 11.36 -5.90 3.20
CA VAL A 209 11.62 -4.75 4.10
C VAL A 209 13.11 -4.40 4.10
N ASN A 210 13.99 -5.39 4.02
CA ASN A 210 15.44 -5.18 3.94
C ASN A 210 15.86 -4.48 2.65
N ALA A 211 15.21 -4.79 1.53
CA ALA A 211 15.45 -4.15 0.24
C ALA A 211 14.90 -2.72 0.16
N GLU A 212 13.91 -2.34 0.98
CA GLU A 212 13.33 -1.00 0.97
C GLU A 212 14.40 0.07 1.33
N PRO A 213 14.64 1.06 0.45
CA PRO A 213 15.54 2.16 0.77
C PRO A 213 14.95 3.01 1.90
N ALA A 214 15.79 3.38 2.88
CA ALA A 214 15.40 4.22 4.00
C ALA A 214 16.43 5.34 4.17
N THR A 215 16.07 6.53 3.72
CA THR A 215 16.92 7.72 3.71
C THR A 215 16.72 8.55 4.96
N THR A 216 15.46 8.81 5.33
CA THR A 216 15.12 9.64 6.48
C THR A 216 15.18 8.86 7.79
N ARG A 217 15.29 9.59 8.91
CA ARG A 217 15.26 8.97 10.25
C ARG A 217 13.93 8.23 10.50
N GLU A 218 12.83 8.80 10.02
CA GLU A 218 11.49 8.23 10.15
C GLU A 218 11.33 6.96 9.31
N GLU A 219 11.80 6.95 8.07
CA GLU A 219 11.83 5.74 7.23
C GLU A 219 12.65 4.63 7.88
N LYS A 220 13.82 4.95 8.44
CA LYS A 220 14.65 3.98 9.16
C LYS A 220 13.95 3.43 10.39
N ALA A 221 13.25 4.27 11.15
CA ALA A 221 12.45 3.83 12.30
C ALA A 221 11.29 2.93 11.88
N ARG A 222 10.54 3.30 10.84
CA ARG A 222 9.44 2.50 10.27
C ARG A 222 9.94 1.15 9.75
N LYS A 223 11.10 1.12 9.08
CA LYS A 223 11.75 -0.10 8.61
C LYS A 223 12.13 -1.03 9.76
N ARG A 224 12.81 -0.50 10.79
CA ARG A 224 13.17 -1.26 12.00
C ARG A 224 11.94 -1.80 12.73
N ARG A 225 10.87 -1.02 12.83
CA ARG A 225 9.62 -1.44 13.44
C ARG A 225 8.95 -2.58 12.65
N ARG A 226 8.82 -2.45 11.32
CA ARG A 226 8.31 -3.55 10.47
C ARG A 226 9.15 -4.82 10.60
N GLN A 227 10.48 -4.71 10.62
CA GLN A 227 11.36 -5.86 10.87
C GLN A 227 11.11 -6.48 12.25
N ALA A 228 11.02 -5.68 13.31
CA ALA A 228 10.77 -6.18 14.67
C ALA A 228 9.43 -6.91 14.78
N VAL A 229 8.39 -6.41 14.12
CA VAL A 229 7.07 -7.05 14.08
C VAL A 229 7.13 -8.40 13.38
N ILE A 230 7.80 -8.49 12.22
CA ILE A 230 7.96 -9.76 11.49
C ILE A 230 8.78 -10.77 12.31
N GLU A 231 9.89 -10.34 12.90
CA GLU A 231 10.71 -11.21 13.76
C GLU A 231 9.92 -11.69 14.99
N THR A 232 9.03 -10.86 15.54
CA THR A 232 8.13 -11.26 16.63
C THR A 232 7.06 -12.25 16.18
N ALA A 233 6.52 -12.08 14.97
CA ALA A 233 5.59 -13.04 14.36
C ALA A 233 6.25 -14.42 14.21
N ARG A 234 7.49 -14.45 13.70
CA ARG A 234 8.30 -15.67 13.59
C ARG A 234 8.56 -16.30 14.96
N ALA A 235 8.90 -15.49 15.96
CA ALA A 235 9.11 -15.95 17.32
C ALA A 235 7.85 -16.62 17.89
N ARG A 236 6.67 -16.04 17.65
CA ARG A 236 5.39 -16.58 18.11
C ARG A 236 5.06 -17.93 17.46
N GLU A 237 5.18 -18.03 16.14
CA GLU A 237 4.88 -19.29 15.42
C GLU A 237 5.83 -20.43 15.79
N SER A 238 7.08 -20.09 16.10
CA SER A 238 8.11 -21.06 16.48
C SER A 238 8.24 -21.29 17.98
N GLU A 239 7.49 -20.59 18.83
CA GLU A 239 7.64 -20.61 20.29
C GLU A 239 7.52 -22.03 20.86
N LEU A 240 6.50 -22.78 20.41
CA LEU A 240 6.22 -24.12 20.89
C LEU A 240 7.08 -25.21 20.21
N SER A 241 7.40 -25.03 18.92
CA SER A 241 8.09 -26.04 18.12
C SER A 241 9.61 -25.93 18.19
N GLN A 242 10.14 -24.70 18.23
CA GLN A 242 11.58 -24.40 18.17
C GLN A 242 11.94 -23.24 19.12
N PRO A 243 11.88 -23.43 20.44
CA PRO A 243 12.03 -22.36 21.43
C PRO A 243 13.39 -21.64 21.39
N ASN A 244 14.46 -22.29 20.88
CA ASN A 244 15.77 -21.65 20.68
C ASN A 244 15.73 -20.62 19.56
N SER A 245 15.23 -21.00 18.39
CA SER A 245 15.07 -20.08 17.26
C SER A 245 14.07 -18.96 17.59
N ALA A 246 12.96 -19.30 18.25
CA ALA A 246 11.98 -18.31 18.70
C ALA A 246 12.59 -17.24 19.61
N LEU A 247 13.46 -17.64 20.54
CA LEU A 247 14.16 -16.71 21.43
C LEU A 247 15.10 -15.78 20.64
N GLU A 248 15.85 -16.30 19.67
CA GLU A 248 16.73 -15.48 18.82
C GLU A 248 15.95 -14.44 18.02
N HIS A 249 14.80 -14.83 17.46
CA HIS A 249 13.89 -13.93 16.76
C HIS A 249 13.32 -12.85 17.69
N ALA A 250 12.83 -13.22 18.87
CA ALA A 250 12.32 -12.27 19.86
C ALA A 250 13.41 -11.29 20.34
N LEU A 251 14.63 -11.77 20.60
CA LEU A 251 15.76 -10.91 20.99
C LEU A 251 16.18 -9.99 19.84
N THR A 252 16.11 -10.44 18.59
CA THR A 252 16.38 -9.60 17.41
C THR A 252 15.35 -8.49 17.28
N ALA A 253 14.07 -8.79 17.49
CA ALA A 253 13.01 -7.78 17.55
C ALA A 253 13.28 -6.75 18.65
N LEU A 254 13.69 -7.18 19.85
CA LEU A 254 14.03 -6.29 20.96
C LEU A 254 15.31 -5.46 20.73
N LYS A 255 16.24 -5.90 19.88
CA LYS A 255 17.38 -5.06 19.45
C LYS A 255 16.93 -3.93 18.54
N LEU A 256 15.91 -4.18 17.71
CA LEU A 256 15.35 -3.21 16.77
C LEU A 256 14.40 -2.22 17.46
N VAL A 257 13.53 -2.73 18.34
CA VAL A 257 12.54 -1.96 19.12
C VAL A 257 12.61 -2.43 20.59
N PRO A 258 13.39 -1.75 21.44
CA PRO A 258 13.71 -2.21 22.81
C PRO A 258 12.56 -2.37 23.78
N ASP A 259 11.45 -1.68 23.54
CA ASP A 259 10.24 -1.59 24.36
C ASP A 259 9.06 -2.38 23.74
N PHE A 260 9.32 -3.22 22.73
CA PHE A 260 8.25 -3.97 22.07
C PHE A 260 7.74 -5.12 22.97
N VAL A 261 6.57 -4.88 23.59
CA VAL A 261 5.96 -5.77 24.57
C VAL A 261 5.77 -7.20 24.06
N PRO A 262 5.18 -7.46 22.87
CA PRO A 262 4.91 -8.83 22.43
C PRO A 262 6.18 -9.69 22.31
N ALA A 263 7.28 -9.12 21.78
CA ALA A 263 8.57 -9.79 21.70
C ALA A 263 9.15 -10.10 23.10
N ALA A 264 9.01 -9.16 24.04
CA ALA A 264 9.47 -9.37 25.40
C ALA A 264 8.70 -10.47 26.13
N LEU A 265 7.38 -10.56 25.93
CA LEU A 265 6.56 -11.61 26.54
C LEU A 265 6.97 -13.00 26.05
N ILE A 266 7.19 -13.18 24.75
CA ILE A 266 7.65 -14.45 24.17
C ILE A 266 9.03 -14.83 24.74
N ALA A 267 10.00 -13.90 24.69
CA ALA A 267 11.34 -14.15 25.22
C ALA A 267 11.31 -14.50 26.72
N ALA A 268 10.52 -13.78 27.53
CA ALA A 268 10.40 -14.03 28.95
C ALA A 268 9.72 -15.36 29.28
N ARG A 269 8.72 -15.78 28.50
CA ARG A 269 8.07 -17.10 28.66
C ARG A 269 9.06 -18.22 28.36
N ILE A 270 9.84 -18.08 27.29
CA ILE A 270 10.90 -19.04 26.95
C ILE A 270 11.97 -19.09 28.06
N TYR A 271 12.43 -17.96 28.59
CA TYR A 271 13.38 -17.95 29.72
C TYR A 271 12.80 -18.62 30.97
N SER A 272 11.52 -18.36 31.27
CA SER A 272 10.84 -18.95 32.44
C SER A 272 10.76 -20.48 32.31
N ASN A 273 10.42 -20.98 31.12
CA ASN A 273 10.35 -22.42 30.82
C ASN A 273 11.71 -23.11 30.85
N ARG A 274 12.81 -22.38 30.67
CA ARG A 274 14.20 -22.89 30.80
C ARG A 274 14.76 -22.80 32.22
N ASN A 275 13.93 -22.45 33.20
CA ASN A 275 14.35 -22.16 34.57
C ASN A 275 15.34 -20.98 34.68
N GLU A 276 15.38 -20.08 33.68
CA GLU A 276 16.19 -18.86 33.67
C GLU A 276 15.40 -17.67 34.23
N ALA A 277 14.70 -17.86 35.36
CA ALA A 277 13.76 -16.89 35.93
C ALA A 277 14.38 -15.50 36.17
N ARG A 278 15.66 -15.42 36.56
CA ARG A 278 16.37 -14.14 36.77
C ARG A 278 16.46 -13.31 35.48
N ARG A 279 16.68 -13.95 34.32
CA ARG A 279 16.73 -13.27 33.02
C ARG A 279 15.35 -12.82 32.58
N ALA A 280 14.33 -13.68 32.73
CA ALA A 280 12.94 -13.32 32.48
C ALA A 280 12.52 -12.10 33.31
N GLN A 281 12.78 -12.12 34.62
CA GLN A 281 12.45 -11.04 35.54
C GLN A 281 13.18 -9.73 35.21
N SER A 282 14.47 -9.79 34.89
CA SER A 282 15.25 -8.61 34.50
C SER A 282 14.70 -7.98 33.22
N LEU A 283 14.37 -8.80 32.21
CA LEU A 283 13.77 -8.34 30.96
C LEU A 283 12.40 -7.70 31.20
N LEU A 284 11.51 -8.38 31.91
CA LEU A 284 10.15 -7.90 32.19
C LEU A 284 10.17 -6.62 33.03
N ARG A 285 11.05 -6.50 34.03
CA ARG A 285 11.20 -5.28 34.84
C ARG A 285 11.60 -4.08 33.98
N ARG A 286 12.50 -4.28 33.00
CA ARG A 286 12.89 -3.23 32.05
C ARG A 286 11.72 -2.78 31.18
N ILE A 287 10.94 -3.72 30.66
CA ILE A 287 9.79 -3.43 29.79
C ILE A 287 8.64 -2.80 30.57
N TRP A 288 8.39 -3.25 31.80
CA TRP A 288 7.40 -2.67 32.70
C TRP A 288 7.68 -1.19 32.96
N ARG A 289 8.93 -0.82 33.27
CA ARG A 289 9.33 0.59 33.47
C ARG A 289 9.11 1.47 32.25
N ALA A 290 9.20 0.90 31.04
CA ALA A 290 9.01 1.65 29.80
C ALA A 290 7.53 1.77 29.38
N THR A 291 6.71 0.75 29.67
CA THR A 291 5.37 0.58 29.06
C THR A 291 4.22 0.51 30.05
N GLY A 292 4.44 0.04 31.28
CA GLY A 292 3.38 -0.23 32.25
C GLY A 292 2.35 -1.26 31.81
N HIS A 293 2.68 -2.13 30.85
CA HIS A 293 1.71 -3.03 30.21
C HIS A 293 1.26 -4.18 31.16
N PRO A 294 -0.06 -4.44 31.32
CA PRO A 294 -0.57 -5.41 32.29
C PRO A 294 -0.06 -6.84 32.06
N ASP A 295 0.04 -7.29 30.80
CA ASP A 295 0.58 -8.64 30.49
C ASP A 295 2.03 -8.83 30.97
N VAL A 296 2.83 -7.76 30.99
CA VAL A 296 4.21 -7.80 31.49
C VAL A 296 4.21 -8.02 33.00
N ALA A 297 3.32 -7.33 33.73
CA ALA A 297 3.12 -7.54 35.15
C ALA A 297 2.59 -8.96 35.45
N ALA A 298 1.61 -9.44 34.68
CA ALA A 298 1.05 -10.78 34.83
C ALA A 298 2.13 -11.86 34.63
N LEU A 299 2.95 -11.75 33.57
CA LEU A 299 4.04 -12.69 33.32
C LEU A 299 5.16 -12.55 34.35
N TYR A 300 5.43 -11.34 34.86
CA TYR A 300 6.42 -11.12 35.91
C TYR A 300 6.02 -11.81 37.22
N ALA A 301 4.75 -11.73 37.60
CA ALA A 301 4.21 -12.46 38.75
C ALA A 301 4.40 -13.98 38.59
N HIS A 302 4.21 -14.52 37.39
CA HIS A 302 4.27 -15.95 37.07
C HIS A 302 5.63 -16.42 36.52
N SER A 303 6.67 -15.59 36.55
CA SER A 303 7.96 -15.89 35.93
C SER A 303 8.72 -17.07 36.55
N GLN A 304 8.30 -17.49 37.75
CA GLN A 304 8.85 -18.63 38.47
C GLN A 304 7.75 -19.69 38.60
N PRO A 305 7.85 -20.81 37.86
CA PRO A 305 6.93 -21.92 37.99
C PRO A 305 6.88 -22.45 39.43
N GLY A 306 5.69 -22.74 39.93
CA GLY A 306 5.48 -23.28 41.28
C GLY A 306 5.49 -22.26 42.43
N ALA A 307 5.62 -20.96 42.16
CA ALA A 307 5.55 -19.93 43.21
C ALA A 307 4.14 -19.79 43.81
N SER A 308 4.06 -19.69 45.14
CA SER A 308 2.79 -19.48 45.86
C SER A 308 2.19 -18.10 45.54
N ALA A 309 0.88 -17.91 45.77
CA ALA A 309 0.24 -16.61 45.54
C ALA A 309 0.87 -15.49 46.39
N VAL A 310 1.28 -15.80 47.63
CA VAL A 310 1.98 -14.87 48.52
C VAL A 310 3.35 -14.47 47.94
N ASP A 311 4.10 -15.43 47.38
CA ASP A 311 5.38 -15.14 46.72
C ASP A 311 5.18 -14.27 45.46
N ARG A 312 4.11 -14.52 44.70
CA ARG A 312 3.76 -13.69 43.53
C ARG A 312 3.43 -12.25 43.96
N LEU A 313 2.64 -12.07 45.03
CA LEU A 313 2.35 -10.75 45.59
C LEU A 313 3.62 -10.03 46.07
N LYS A 314 4.48 -10.73 46.81
CA LYS A 314 5.76 -10.17 47.28
C LYS A 314 6.61 -9.69 46.09
N ARG A 315 6.68 -10.50 45.04
CA ARG A 315 7.40 -10.17 43.79
C ARG A 315 6.80 -8.95 43.10
N MET A 316 5.47 -8.85 43.01
CA MET A 316 4.78 -7.69 42.45
C MET A 316 5.10 -6.40 43.22
N GLY A 317 5.23 -6.49 44.54
CA GLY A 317 5.72 -5.39 45.39
C GLY A 317 7.14 -4.90 45.10
N GLU A 318 7.95 -5.66 44.35
CA GLU A 318 9.30 -5.22 43.95
C GLU A 318 9.30 -4.31 42.70
N ILE A 319 8.22 -4.30 41.93
CA ILE A 319 8.11 -3.55 40.66
C ILE A 319 7.00 -2.49 40.67
N ILE A 320 6.06 -2.58 41.62
CA ILE A 320 4.98 -1.63 41.80
C ILE A 320 5.10 -1.01 43.19
N GLU A 321 5.31 0.29 43.20
CA GLU A 321 5.33 1.11 44.41
C GLU A 321 3.89 1.37 44.90
N MET A 322 3.75 1.62 46.21
CA MET A 322 2.48 2.02 46.83
C MET A 322 2.60 3.48 47.31
N PRO A 323 1.63 4.37 47.01
CA PRO A 323 0.44 4.12 46.19
C PRO A 323 0.79 3.89 44.70
N PRO A 324 0.01 3.08 43.95
CA PRO A 324 0.34 2.75 42.56
C PRO A 324 0.34 4.00 41.66
N PRO A 325 1.35 4.16 40.78
CA PRO A 325 1.52 5.39 39.99
C PRO A 325 0.48 5.57 38.87
N HIS A 326 -0.14 4.49 38.41
CA HIS A 326 -1.15 4.51 37.34
C HIS A 326 -2.11 3.32 37.48
N ARG A 327 -3.28 3.43 36.83
CA ARG A 327 -4.37 2.44 36.96
C ARG A 327 -3.94 1.01 36.66
N ALA A 328 -3.18 0.77 35.57
CA ALA A 328 -2.70 -0.57 35.24
C ALA A 328 -1.81 -1.19 36.34
N ALA A 329 -1.00 -0.39 37.03
CA ALA A 329 -0.20 -0.85 38.17
C ALA A 329 -1.11 -1.17 39.37
N GLY A 330 -2.11 -0.34 39.66
CA GLY A 330 -3.10 -0.60 40.70
C GLY A 330 -3.87 -1.90 40.45
N MET A 331 -4.35 -2.11 39.23
CA MET A 331 -5.05 -3.33 38.83
C MET A 331 -4.16 -4.57 38.91
N ALA A 332 -2.89 -4.48 38.49
CA ALA A 332 -1.95 -5.58 38.57
C ALA A 332 -1.59 -5.96 40.01
N MET A 333 -1.39 -4.96 40.89
CA MET A 333 -1.17 -5.17 42.33
C MET A 333 -2.42 -5.78 42.98
N ALA A 334 -3.61 -5.25 42.66
CA ALA A 334 -4.87 -5.75 43.22
C ALA A 334 -5.15 -7.20 42.82
N ARG A 335 -4.95 -7.57 41.55
CA ARG A 335 -5.08 -8.97 41.11
C ARG A 335 -4.13 -9.89 41.89
N ALA A 336 -2.86 -9.49 42.06
CA ALA A 336 -1.89 -10.29 42.83
C ALA A 336 -2.26 -10.39 44.32
N ALA A 337 -2.86 -9.35 44.89
CA ALA A 337 -3.30 -9.34 46.29
C ALA A 337 -4.57 -10.19 46.50
N ILE A 338 -5.52 -10.13 45.56
CA ILE A 338 -6.72 -10.99 45.55
C ILE A 338 -6.31 -12.47 45.48
N ASP A 339 -5.41 -12.85 44.57
CA ASP A 339 -4.90 -14.22 44.45
C ASP A 339 -4.29 -14.74 45.77
N ALA A 340 -3.72 -13.83 46.57
CA ALA A 340 -3.10 -14.11 47.87
C ALA A 340 -4.06 -13.95 49.06
N TYR A 341 -5.34 -13.66 48.81
CA TYR A 341 -6.37 -13.35 49.82
C TYR A 341 -6.02 -12.13 50.71
N ASP A 342 -5.15 -11.24 50.25
CA ASP A 342 -4.81 -9.98 50.93
C ASP A 342 -5.77 -8.87 50.46
N TRP A 343 -7.01 -8.96 50.92
CA TRP A 343 -8.09 -8.06 50.53
C TRP A 343 -7.86 -6.59 50.90
N ALA A 344 -7.19 -6.35 52.03
CA ALA A 344 -6.89 -4.99 52.50
C ALA A 344 -5.97 -4.28 51.51
N ARG A 345 -4.89 -4.97 51.11
CA ARG A 345 -3.94 -4.44 50.13
C ARG A 345 -4.55 -4.32 48.74
N ALA A 346 -5.42 -5.26 48.35
CA ALA A 346 -6.14 -5.17 47.08
C ALA A 346 -7.01 -3.91 47.01
N ARG A 347 -7.74 -3.58 48.08
CA ARG A 347 -8.55 -2.36 48.16
C ARG A 347 -7.67 -1.11 48.17
N GLU A 348 -6.59 -1.11 48.94
CA GLU A 348 -5.65 0.02 49.00
C GLU A 348 -5.06 0.35 47.61
N ALA A 349 -4.70 -0.69 46.84
CA ALA A 349 -4.15 -0.52 45.49
C ALA A 349 -5.15 0.08 44.48
N LEU A 350 -6.45 -0.18 44.65
CA LEU A 350 -7.50 0.34 43.76
C LEU A 350 -8.14 1.64 44.25
N ALA A 351 -7.98 2.01 45.52
CA ALA A 351 -8.62 3.19 46.10
C ALA A 351 -8.43 4.47 45.27
N PRO A 352 -7.24 4.78 44.71
CA PRO A 352 -7.05 5.97 43.87
C PRO A 352 -7.80 5.93 42.51
N PHE A 353 -8.33 4.78 42.10
CA PHE A 353 -8.93 4.56 40.78
C PHE A 353 -10.41 4.15 40.84
N ALA A 354 -11.00 4.10 42.04
CA ALA A 354 -12.37 3.63 42.29
C ALA A 354 -13.45 4.74 42.20
N ASP A 355 -13.05 5.99 41.97
CA ASP A 355 -13.93 7.15 41.76
C ASP A 355 -14.75 7.04 40.47
N ALA A 356 -15.64 8.01 40.19
CA ALA A 356 -16.63 8.01 39.10
C ALA A 356 -16.14 7.44 37.75
N ASP A 357 -14.88 7.73 37.37
CA ASP A 357 -14.23 7.30 36.13
C ASP A 357 -13.60 5.89 36.15
N ALA A 358 -13.93 5.06 37.16
CA ALA A 358 -13.48 3.68 37.27
C ALA A 358 -13.79 2.90 35.98
N THR A 359 -12.80 2.20 35.44
CA THR A 359 -12.97 1.35 34.25
C THR A 359 -13.68 0.05 34.60
N GLN A 360 -14.15 -0.65 33.58
CA GLN A 360 -14.80 -1.95 33.71
C GLN A 360 -13.98 -2.93 34.57
N GLY A 361 -12.67 -3.00 34.36
CA GLY A 361 -11.76 -3.86 35.10
C GLY A 361 -11.56 -3.45 36.55
N VAL A 362 -11.48 -2.14 36.85
CA VAL A 362 -11.42 -1.66 38.25
C VAL A 362 -12.70 -2.02 38.99
N ALA A 363 -13.86 -1.76 38.38
CA ALA A 363 -15.15 -2.10 38.97
C ALA A 363 -15.31 -3.61 39.16
N SER A 364 -14.82 -4.43 38.23
CA SER A 364 -14.85 -5.90 38.34
C SER A 364 -13.94 -6.40 39.48
N LEU A 365 -12.74 -5.84 39.64
CA LEU A 365 -11.85 -6.17 40.76
C LEU A 365 -12.42 -5.72 42.11
N MET A 366 -13.06 -4.54 42.17
CA MET A 366 -13.73 -4.08 43.38
C MET A 366 -14.90 -4.99 43.78
N ALA A 367 -15.66 -5.51 42.81
CA ALA A 367 -16.72 -6.48 43.08
C ALA A 367 -16.15 -7.78 43.69
N GLU A 368 -15.05 -8.30 43.14
CA GLU A 368 -14.36 -9.49 43.64
C GLU A 368 -13.82 -9.29 45.07
N ILE A 369 -13.33 -8.09 45.40
CA ILE A 369 -12.89 -7.74 46.76
C ILE A 369 -14.05 -7.72 47.76
N GLU A 370 -15.19 -7.11 47.40
CA GLU A 370 -16.36 -7.04 48.30
C GLU A 370 -16.97 -8.43 48.55
N GLU A 371 -17.02 -9.26 47.52
CA GLU A 371 -17.45 -10.66 47.63
C GLU A 371 -16.48 -11.47 48.50
N GLY A 372 -15.18 -11.40 48.23
CA GLY A 372 -14.17 -12.21 48.90
C GLY A 372 -13.88 -11.82 50.35
N GLN A 373 -13.91 -10.53 50.68
CA GLN A 373 -13.58 -10.06 52.03
C GLN A 373 -14.77 -10.08 52.98
N ASN A 374 -15.92 -9.56 52.51
CA ASN A 374 -17.07 -9.28 53.37
C ASN A 374 -18.23 -10.25 53.12
N GLY A 375 -18.19 -11.02 52.03
CA GLY A 375 -19.35 -11.80 51.57
C GLY A 375 -20.51 -10.90 51.12
N ASP A 376 -20.26 -9.62 50.84
CA ASP A 376 -21.31 -8.64 50.55
C ASP A 376 -21.70 -8.69 49.08
N GLN A 377 -22.61 -9.61 48.77
CA GLN A 377 -23.19 -9.80 47.44
C GLN A 377 -23.95 -8.56 46.94
N GLY A 378 -24.45 -7.72 47.84
CA GLY A 378 -25.16 -6.48 47.47
C GLY A 378 -24.21 -5.48 46.84
N LYS A 379 -23.10 -5.19 47.52
CA LYS A 379 -22.06 -4.29 47.01
C LYS A 379 -21.34 -4.85 45.79
N ALA A 380 -21.09 -6.16 45.76
CA ALA A 380 -20.50 -6.80 44.57
C ALA A 380 -21.38 -6.57 43.33
N ARG A 381 -22.71 -6.74 43.46
CA ARG A 381 -23.67 -6.46 42.37
C ARG A 381 -23.71 -4.99 41.98
N GLU A 382 -23.60 -4.08 42.94
CA GLU A 382 -23.52 -2.64 42.67
C GLU A 382 -22.28 -2.31 41.81
N TRP A 383 -21.11 -2.83 42.17
CA TRP A 383 -19.88 -2.68 41.40
C TRP A 383 -19.98 -3.31 40.00
N LEU A 384 -20.58 -4.49 39.87
CA LEU A 384 -20.82 -5.12 38.57
C LEU A 384 -21.80 -4.31 37.71
N ALA A 385 -22.88 -3.77 38.28
CA ALA A 385 -23.81 -2.90 37.58
C ALA A 385 -23.12 -1.62 37.10
N ARG A 386 -22.18 -1.11 37.88
CA ARG A 386 -21.31 0.00 37.49
C ARG A 386 -20.35 -0.38 36.36
N ALA A 387 -19.76 -1.57 36.39
CA ALA A 387 -18.85 -2.08 35.35
C ALA A 387 -19.50 -2.13 33.96
N VAL A 388 -20.81 -2.41 33.87
CA VAL A 388 -21.56 -2.43 32.60
C VAL A 388 -21.58 -1.07 31.90
N ARG A 389 -21.58 0.03 32.68
CA ARG A 389 -21.63 1.41 32.16
C ARG A 389 -20.26 2.09 32.15
N ALA A 390 -19.25 1.44 32.73
CA ALA A 390 -17.91 1.98 32.87
C ALA A 390 -17.17 2.05 31.53
N PRO A 391 -16.20 2.96 31.38
CA PRO A 391 -15.27 2.94 30.26
C PRO A 391 -14.52 1.59 30.19
N ARG A 392 -14.29 1.09 28.97
CA ARG A 392 -13.53 -0.15 28.76
C ARG A 392 -12.06 0.04 29.07
N ASP A 393 -11.41 -1.06 29.47
CA ASP A 393 -9.96 -1.09 29.59
C ASP A 393 -9.28 -1.16 28.21
N PRO A 394 -8.02 -0.71 28.11
CA PRO A 394 -7.21 -0.91 26.92
C PRO A 394 -7.09 -2.41 26.57
N ALA A 395 -7.15 -2.71 25.29
CA ALA A 395 -6.94 -4.05 24.74
C ALA A 395 -6.19 -3.95 23.40
N TRP A 396 -5.73 -5.08 22.87
CA TRP A 396 -5.19 -5.11 21.51
C TRP A 396 -6.32 -4.92 20.51
N THR A 397 -6.27 -3.84 19.72
CA THR A 397 -7.32 -3.50 18.77
C THR A 397 -6.77 -3.21 17.38
N ALA A 398 -7.42 -3.78 16.36
CA ALA A 398 -7.15 -3.53 14.95
C ALA A 398 -8.45 -3.61 14.15
N ASP A 399 -8.70 -2.66 13.26
CA ASP A 399 -9.81 -2.71 12.28
C ASP A 399 -11.19 -3.07 12.88
N GLY A 400 -11.48 -2.56 14.08
CA GLY A 400 -12.74 -2.82 14.80
C GLY A 400 -12.80 -4.18 15.52
N ILE A 401 -11.72 -4.97 15.49
CA ILE A 401 -11.58 -6.22 16.23
C ILE A 401 -10.80 -5.95 17.52
N VAL A 402 -11.32 -6.47 18.62
CA VAL A 402 -10.62 -6.56 19.91
C VAL A 402 -10.06 -7.98 20.06
N SER A 403 -8.80 -8.08 20.45
CA SER A 403 -8.09 -9.33 20.73
C SER A 403 -7.49 -9.27 22.13
N ASP A 404 -7.48 -10.41 22.83
CA ASP A 404 -6.83 -10.54 24.13
C ASP A 404 -5.31 -10.63 23.98
N GLU A 405 -4.84 -11.23 22.88
CA GLU A 405 -3.43 -11.34 22.54
C GLU A 405 -3.06 -10.46 21.36
N TRP A 406 -1.79 -10.03 21.33
CA TRP A 406 -1.23 -9.33 20.18
C TRP A 406 -1.15 -10.26 18.96
N GLU A 407 -1.59 -9.75 17.82
CA GLU A 407 -1.53 -10.40 16.53
C GLU A 407 -0.65 -9.57 15.58
N PRO A 408 0.23 -10.20 14.77
CA PRO A 408 1.12 -9.47 13.87
C PRO A 408 0.39 -8.81 12.70
N VAL A 409 -0.75 -9.37 12.30
CA VAL A 409 -1.50 -8.99 11.08
C VAL A 409 -2.98 -8.88 11.39
N SER A 410 -3.64 -7.85 10.85
CA SER A 410 -5.10 -7.75 10.93
C SER A 410 -5.78 -8.85 10.10
N PRO A 411 -6.75 -9.59 10.66
CA PRO A 411 -7.49 -10.61 9.90
C PRO A 411 -8.45 -9.99 8.87
N VAL A 412 -8.75 -8.69 8.96
CA VAL A 412 -9.67 -8.00 8.02
C VAL A 412 -8.90 -7.44 6.84
N THR A 413 -7.86 -6.64 7.10
CA THR A 413 -7.13 -5.92 6.06
C THR A 413 -5.93 -6.71 5.56
N GLY A 414 -5.36 -7.60 6.38
CA GLY A 414 -4.07 -8.23 6.12
C GLY A 414 -2.89 -7.30 6.38
N GLN A 415 -3.10 -6.12 6.97
CA GLN A 415 -2.05 -5.17 7.27
C GLN A 415 -1.19 -5.64 8.45
N LEU A 416 0.14 -5.57 8.28
CA LEU A 416 1.12 -5.82 9.34
C LEU A 416 1.14 -4.67 10.38
N ASP A 417 1.38 -5.00 11.66
CA ASP A 417 1.50 -4.03 12.77
C ASP A 417 0.22 -3.19 12.98
N ALA A 418 -0.93 -3.77 12.66
CA ALA A 418 -2.23 -3.11 12.79
C ALA A 418 -2.78 -3.12 14.23
N PHE A 419 -2.37 -4.09 15.05
CA PHE A 419 -2.84 -4.22 16.43
C PHE A 419 -2.12 -3.25 17.35
N GLU A 420 -2.90 -2.31 17.90
CA GLU A 420 -2.45 -1.30 18.85
C GLU A 420 -3.11 -1.51 20.22
N TRP A 421 -2.35 -1.28 21.29
CA TRP A 421 -2.85 -1.30 22.66
C TRP A 421 -3.55 0.03 22.98
N LYS A 422 -4.88 0.05 22.94
CA LYS A 422 -5.70 1.25 23.19
C LYS A 422 -7.09 0.89 23.69
N VAL A 423 -7.81 1.88 24.21
CA VAL A 423 -9.21 1.72 24.62
C VAL A 423 -10.07 1.48 23.37
N PRO A 424 -10.80 0.36 23.27
CA PRO A 424 -11.66 0.11 22.13
C PRO A 424 -12.74 1.17 21.98
N VAL A 425 -12.82 1.83 20.81
CA VAL A 425 -13.99 2.61 20.42
C VAL A 425 -15.06 1.60 19.99
N ALA A 426 -16.18 1.55 20.72
CA ALA A 426 -17.21 0.51 20.65
C ALA A 426 -17.31 -0.25 19.32
N SER A 427 -17.05 -1.57 19.34
CA SER A 427 -17.42 -2.47 18.24
C SER A 427 -17.62 -3.91 18.71
N ASN A 428 -18.53 -4.60 18.01
CA ASN A 428 -18.99 -5.97 18.21
C ASN A 428 -17.83 -6.94 18.47
N SER A 429 -18.02 -7.80 19.48
CA SER A 429 -17.23 -8.99 19.70
C SER A 429 -17.07 -9.78 18.40
N ARG A 430 -15.87 -10.33 18.17
CA ARG A 430 -15.55 -11.30 17.10
C ARG A 430 -16.77 -12.21 16.85
N PRO A 431 -17.27 -12.39 15.61
CA PRO A 431 -18.19 -13.49 15.32
C PRO A 431 -17.48 -14.75 15.78
N GLN A 432 -18.01 -15.42 16.81
CA GLN A 432 -17.53 -16.74 17.15
C GLN A 432 -17.59 -17.54 15.86
N VAL A 433 -16.45 -18.12 15.46
CA VAL A 433 -16.46 -19.19 14.48
C VAL A 433 -17.26 -20.30 15.14
N THR A 434 -18.57 -20.33 14.90
CA THR A 434 -19.35 -21.53 15.14
C THR A 434 -18.65 -22.61 14.34
N PRO A 435 -18.18 -23.70 14.95
CA PRO A 435 -17.75 -24.85 14.17
C PRO A 435 -18.93 -25.19 13.26
N SER A 436 -18.69 -25.13 11.95
CA SER A 436 -19.61 -25.65 10.95
C SER A 436 -20.09 -27.00 11.46
N PRO A 437 -21.41 -27.29 11.51
CA PRO A 437 -21.87 -28.59 11.96
C PRO A 437 -21.18 -29.61 11.08
N ALA A 438 -20.31 -30.40 11.72
CA ALA A 438 -19.61 -31.48 11.07
C ALA A 438 -20.64 -32.28 10.27
N ALA A 439 -20.27 -32.57 9.04
CA ALA A 439 -21.02 -33.38 8.10
C ALA A 439 -21.80 -34.46 8.85
N ALA A 440 -23.11 -34.51 8.59
CA ALA A 440 -24.02 -35.51 9.09
C ALA A 440 -23.33 -36.89 9.07
N ALA A 441 -23.11 -37.45 10.25
CA ALA A 441 -22.72 -38.84 10.38
C ALA A 441 -23.77 -39.69 9.65
N PRO A 442 -23.38 -40.64 8.79
CA PRO A 442 -24.33 -41.57 8.19
C PRO A 442 -25.02 -42.38 9.31
N PRO A 443 -26.29 -42.76 9.11
CA PRO A 443 -27.09 -43.38 10.16
C PRO A 443 -26.47 -44.71 10.61
N ALA A 444 -26.55 -44.95 11.92
CA ALA A 444 -26.10 -46.16 12.57
C ALA A 444 -26.69 -47.41 11.90
N LEU A 445 -25.80 -48.26 11.40
CA LEU A 445 -26.13 -49.63 11.05
C LEU A 445 -26.43 -50.40 12.34
N LEU A 446 -27.55 -51.11 12.34
CA LEU A 446 -28.05 -51.97 13.41
C LEU A 446 -26.97 -52.96 13.89
N PRO A 447 -27.00 -53.42 15.15
CA PRO A 447 -26.03 -54.38 15.66
C PRO A 447 -26.16 -55.71 14.90
N ALA A 448 -25.08 -56.14 14.25
CA ALA A 448 -24.97 -57.48 13.73
C ALA A 448 -24.92 -58.50 14.88
N GLU A 449 -25.61 -59.61 14.65
CA GLU A 449 -25.85 -60.71 15.57
C GLU A 449 -24.58 -61.26 16.22
N GLN A 450 -24.73 -61.63 17.50
CA GLN A 450 -23.76 -62.36 18.28
C GLN A 450 -23.47 -63.72 17.63
N SER A 451 -22.23 -63.95 17.20
CA SER A 451 -21.75 -65.28 16.83
C SER A 451 -21.44 -66.09 18.10
N LEU A 452 -22.33 -67.03 18.43
CA LEU A 452 -22.07 -68.11 19.39
C LEU A 452 -21.15 -69.18 18.76
N PRO A 453 -20.36 -69.89 19.58
CA PRO A 453 -19.17 -70.63 19.14
C PRO A 453 -19.51 -71.95 18.43
N LEU A 454 -18.78 -72.24 17.34
CA LEU A 454 -18.83 -73.52 16.65
C LEU A 454 -18.20 -74.62 17.52
N ALA A 455 -19.02 -75.63 17.85
CA ALA A 455 -18.62 -76.86 18.51
C ALA A 455 -17.62 -77.67 17.66
N ARG A 456 -16.62 -78.28 18.32
CA ARG A 456 -15.77 -79.32 17.73
C ARG A 456 -16.62 -80.58 17.52
N ALA A 457 -16.68 -81.04 16.28
CA ALA A 457 -17.11 -82.40 15.96
C ALA A 457 -15.95 -83.35 16.27
N GLU A 458 -16.09 -84.16 17.31
CA GLU A 458 -15.37 -85.43 17.44
C GLU A 458 -15.87 -86.39 16.37
N ASN A 459 -14.96 -87.13 15.74
CA ASN A 459 -15.28 -88.46 15.24
C ASN A 459 -14.06 -89.37 15.37
N ALA A 460 -14.35 -90.53 15.97
CA ALA A 460 -13.44 -91.59 16.33
C ALA A 460 -12.82 -92.29 15.12
N GLN A 461 -11.53 -92.62 15.25
CA GLN A 461 -10.99 -93.98 15.14
C GLN A 461 -9.74 -94.10 16.01
#